data_AF-A0A381CEI6-F1
#
_entry.id   AF-A0A381CEI6-F1
#
_cell.length_a   1.000
_cell.length_b   1.000
_cell.length_c   1.000
_cell.angle_alpha   90.00
_cell.angle_beta   90.00
_cell.angle_gamma   90.00
#
_symmetry.space_group_name_H-M   'P 1'
#
loop_
_entity.id
_entity.type
_entity.pdbx_description
1 polymer ?
#
loop_
_entity_poly.entity_id
_entity_poly.type
_entity_poly.pdbx_seq_one_letter_code
_entity_poly.pdbx_strand_id
1 'polypeptide(L)'
;MKNELDVFKKHLGEIQGVSEFKATQICSQINDANDFIGALQILDLTLKKIEKSITERLDEQNDDLQKRTLDATSSQLIQNCSFMGTALFGNIFNVYVGQKLFEFEISNPLLVLEKAGYEGVLAYIQDKRDEIKDILCELSSAITMGISMDNMNFSESATNFKNLFR
;
A
#
# COMPACT_ATOMS: atom_id res chain seq x y z
N MET A 1 -19.08 -14.10 -32.46
CA MET A 1 -18.45 -13.59 -31.22
C MET A 1 -18.87 -12.16 -30.82
N LYS A 2 -19.94 -11.56 -31.38
CA LYS A 2 -20.50 -10.27 -30.87
C LYS A 2 -21.75 -10.44 -29.99
N ASN A 3 -22.44 -11.57 -30.08
CA ASN A 3 -23.76 -11.74 -29.44
C ASN A 3 -23.71 -12.14 -27.96
N GLU A 4 -22.60 -12.68 -27.46
CA GLU A 4 -22.50 -13.14 -26.06
C GLU A 4 -22.28 -11.95 -25.11
N LEU A 5 -21.47 -10.97 -25.50
CA LEU A 5 -21.22 -9.75 -24.71
C LEU A 5 -22.47 -8.87 -24.54
N ASP A 6 -23.33 -8.80 -25.56
CA ASP A 6 -24.56 -8.00 -25.51
C ASP A 6 -25.64 -8.65 -24.62
N VAL A 7 -25.67 -9.98 -24.54
CA VAL A 7 -26.57 -10.70 -23.64
C VAL A 7 -26.14 -10.55 -22.18
N PHE A 8 -24.82 -10.51 -21.90
CA PHE A 8 -24.26 -10.24 -20.57
C PHE A 8 -24.58 -8.82 -20.09
N LYS A 9 -24.46 -7.81 -20.96
CA LYS A 9 -24.81 -6.42 -20.62
C LYS A 9 -26.30 -6.25 -20.29
N LYS A 10 -27.18 -6.98 -20.98
CA LYS A 10 -28.63 -6.84 -20.79
C LYS A 10 -29.14 -7.47 -19.48
N HIS A 11 -28.43 -8.45 -18.92
CA HIS A 11 -28.80 -9.11 -17.66
C HIS A 11 -28.22 -8.44 -16.41
N LEU A 12 -27.12 -7.68 -16.53
CA LEU A 12 -26.47 -7.05 -15.38
C LEU A 12 -27.03 -5.67 -15.02
N GLY A 13 -27.95 -5.13 -15.83
CA GLY A 13 -28.40 -3.74 -15.68
C GLY A 13 -27.26 -2.75 -15.94
N GLU A 14 -27.59 -1.48 -16.14
CA GLU A 14 -26.55 -0.44 -16.10
C GLU A 14 -25.99 -0.43 -14.68
N ILE A 15 -24.80 -0.98 -14.49
CA ILE A 15 -24.02 -0.78 -13.28
C ILE A 15 -23.65 0.71 -13.30
N GLN A 16 -24.52 1.55 -12.72
CA GLN A 16 -24.12 2.85 -12.22
C GLN A 16 -22.92 2.57 -11.33
N GLY A 17 -21.74 3.05 -11.74
CA GLY A 17 -20.52 2.94 -10.97
C GLY A 17 -20.73 3.62 -9.62
N VAL A 18 -21.17 2.85 -8.63
CA VAL A 18 -21.32 3.33 -7.26
C VAL A 18 -19.92 3.43 -6.70
N SER A 19 -19.49 4.68 -6.55
CA SER A 19 -18.28 5.15 -5.86
C SER A 19 -16.96 4.77 -6.53
N GLU A 20 -16.63 5.48 -7.62
CA GLU A 20 -15.23 5.66 -8.03
C GLU A 20 -14.49 6.39 -6.89
N PHE A 21 -13.81 5.63 -6.04
CA PHE A 21 -12.94 6.18 -5.01
C PHE A 21 -11.82 6.94 -5.70
N LYS A 22 -11.85 8.26 -5.65
CA LYS A 22 -10.79 9.12 -6.19
C LYS A 22 -9.59 9.07 -5.23
N ALA A 23 -8.83 8.00 -5.27
CA ALA A 23 -7.52 7.97 -4.66
C ALA A 23 -6.64 9.04 -5.32
N THR A 24 -6.07 9.95 -4.53
CA THR A 24 -5.11 10.93 -5.04
C THR A 24 -3.78 10.20 -5.25
N GLN A 25 -3.29 10.14 -6.48
CA GLN A 25 -2.01 9.51 -6.78
C GLN A 25 -0.87 10.39 -6.24
N ILE A 26 -0.13 9.91 -5.24
CA ILE A 26 1.01 10.61 -4.62
C ILE A 26 2.25 10.41 -5.50
N CYS A 27 2.24 10.98 -6.72
CA CYS A 27 3.35 10.81 -7.66
C CYS A 27 4.55 11.74 -7.41
N SER A 28 4.42 12.80 -6.58
CA SER A 28 5.47 13.83 -6.47
C SER A 28 6.32 13.77 -5.20
N GLN A 29 5.90 13.02 -4.19
CA GLN A 29 6.59 13.02 -2.89
C GLN A 29 7.38 11.74 -2.62
N ILE A 30 6.99 10.62 -3.21
CA ILE A 30 7.79 9.40 -3.18
C ILE A 30 8.66 9.39 -4.43
N ASN A 31 9.88 9.88 -4.29
CA ASN A 31 10.78 10.06 -5.42
C ASN A 31 11.80 8.93 -5.56
N ASP A 32 12.05 8.18 -4.47
CA ASP A 32 12.95 7.05 -4.48
C ASP A 32 12.45 5.87 -3.63
N ALA A 33 13.17 4.75 -3.73
CA ALA A 33 12.82 3.52 -3.01
C ALA A 33 12.86 3.68 -1.48
N ASN A 34 13.71 4.57 -0.96
CA ASN A 34 13.84 4.78 0.48
C ASN A 34 12.62 5.54 1.02
N ASP A 35 12.14 6.54 0.29
CA ASP A 35 10.91 7.26 0.60
C ASP A 35 9.71 6.31 0.62
N PHE A 36 9.64 5.41 -0.37
CA PHE A 36 8.59 4.38 -0.45
C PHE A 36 8.65 3.42 0.74
N ILE A 37 9.85 2.95 1.10
CA ILE A 37 10.07 2.13 2.30
C ILE A 37 9.63 2.88 3.55
N GLY A 38 10.03 4.15 3.69
CA GLY A 38 9.68 4.99 4.84
C GLY A 38 8.17 5.18 4.99
N ALA A 39 7.47 5.45 3.89
CA ALA A 39 6.01 5.55 3.87
C ALA A 39 5.36 4.24 4.33
N LEU A 40 5.77 3.10 3.76
CA LEU A 40 5.25 1.77 4.14
C LEU A 40 5.53 1.41 5.61
N GLN A 41 6.71 1.76 6.14
CA GLN A 41 7.06 1.50 7.53
C GLN A 41 6.24 2.34 8.51
N ILE A 42 6.01 3.62 8.19
CA ILE A 42 5.14 4.50 9.00
C ILE A 42 3.70 3.99 8.98
N LEU A 43 3.25 3.51 7.81
CA LEU A 43 1.93 2.93 7.68
C LEU A 43 1.79 1.64 8.49
N ASP A 44 2.70 0.67 8.38
CA ASP A 44 2.66 -0.58 9.15
C ASP A 44 2.66 -0.30 10.67
N LEU A 45 3.51 0.62 11.13
CA LEU A 45 3.53 1.03 12.53
C LEU A 45 2.18 1.61 12.98
N THR A 46 1.53 2.38 12.11
CA THR A 46 0.23 2.99 12.39
C THR A 46 -0.88 1.94 12.42
N LEU A 47 -0.90 1.04 11.44
CA LEU A 47 -1.82 -0.09 11.38
C LEU A 47 -1.72 -0.97 12.63
N LYS A 48 -0.51 -1.26 13.09
CA LYS A 48 -0.29 -1.99 14.35
C LYS A 48 -0.84 -1.27 15.58
N LYS A 49 -0.78 0.06 15.63
CA LYS A 49 -1.39 0.85 16.71
C LYS A 49 -2.92 0.82 16.65
N ILE A 50 -3.50 0.89 15.45
CA ILE A 50 -4.95 0.79 15.24
C ILE A 50 -5.43 -0.61 15.65
N GLU A 51 -4.75 -1.66 15.20
CA GLU A 51 -5.02 -3.07 15.57
C GLU A 51 -5.06 -3.24 17.09
N LYS A 52 -4.05 -2.70 17.79
CA LYS A 52 -4.00 -2.71 19.26
C LYS A 52 -5.19 -1.96 19.88
N SER A 53 -5.49 -0.76 19.39
CA SER A 53 -6.60 0.06 19.90
C SER A 53 -7.96 -0.62 19.72
N ILE A 54 -8.17 -1.30 18.58
CA ILE A 54 -9.40 -2.05 18.30
C ILE A 54 -9.49 -3.31 19.17
N THR A 55 -8.37 -4.02 19.34
CA THR A 55 -8.30 -5.20 20.21
C THR A 55 -8.62 -4.84 21.66
N GLU A 56 -8.06 -3.74 22.17
CA GLU A 56 -8.40 -3.22 23.50
C GLU A 56 -9.88 -2.79 23.56
N ARG A 57 -10.43 -2.20 22.50
CA ARG A 57 -11.85 -1.80 22.45
C ARG A 57 -12.79 -3.00 22.52
N LEU A 58 -12.37 -4.15 22.01
CA LEU A 58 -13.14 -5.40 22.06
C LEU A 58 -13.11 -6.06 23.45
N ASP A 59 -12.23 -5.62 24.35
CA ASP A 59 -12.22 -6.09 25.73
C ASP A 59 -13.53 -5.75 26.44
N GLU A 60 -14.18 -6.78 26.98
CA GLU A 60 -15.44 -6.67 27.73
C GLU A 60 -15.27 -5.92 29.06
N GLN A 61 -14.04 -5.88 29.60
CA GLN A 61 -13.73 -5.16 30.84
C GLN A 61 -13.76 -3.63 30.67
N ASN A 62 -13.68 -3.14 29.44
CA ASN A 62 -13.69 -1.71 29.17
C ASN A 62 -15.12 -1.14 29.23
N ASP A 63 -15.26 -0.03 29.96
CA ASP A 63 -16.50 0.73 30.02
C ASP A 63 -16.76 1.51 28.71
N ASP A 64 -17.96 2.07 28.59
CA ASP A 64 -18.38 2.80 27.39
C ASP A 64 -17.50 4.04 27.10
N LEU A 65 -16.96 4.68 28.14
CA LEU A 65 -16.11 5.85 27.99
C LEU A 65 -14.73 5.46 27.44
N GLN A 66 -14.16 4.37 27.94
CA GLN A 66 -12.92 3.79 27.47
C GLN A 66 -13.05 3.33 26.02
N LYS A 67 -14.14 2.64 25.67
CA LYS A 67 -14.43 2.22 24.29
C LYS A 67 -14.52 3.40 23.33
N ARG A 68 -15.25 4.46 23.69
CA ARG A 68 -15.32 5.70 22.90
C ARG A 68 -13.95 6.39 22.76
N THR A 69 -13.13 6.33 23.80
CA THR A 69 -11.77 6.89 23.76
C THR A 69 -10.88 6.12 22.79
N LEU A 70 -11.02 4.79 22.74
CA LEU A 70 -10.28 3.93 21.80
C LEU A 70 -10.76 4.12 20.35
N ASP A 71 -12.07 4.33 20.13
CA ASP A 71 -12.61 4.68 18.81
C ASP A 71 -12.05 6.03 18.31
N ALA A 72 -11.99 7.04 19.20
CA ALA A 72 -11.39 8.33 18.92
C ALA A 72 -9.89 8.21 18.64
N THR A 73 -9.17 7.38 19.42
CA THR A 73 -7.74 7.11 19.23
C THR A 73 -7.47 6.49 17.86
N SER A 74 -8.25 5.48 17.47
CA SER A 74 -8.14 4.83 16.16
C SER A 74 -8.36 5.83 15.02
N SER A 75 -9.36 6.71 15.16
CA SER A 75 -9.64 7.76 14.19
C SER A 75 -8.50 8.78 14.07
N GLN A 76 -7.92 9.20 15.20
CA GLN A 76 -6.79 10.12 15.24
C GLN A 76 -5.52 9.52 14.62
N LEU A 77 -5.26 8.24 14.85
CA LEU A 77 -4.13 7.53 14.22
C LEU A 77 -4.22 7.59 12.69
N ILE A 78 -5.42 7.38 12.15
CA ILE A 78 -5.67 7.44 10.70
C ILE A 78 -5.48 8.86 10.17
N GLN A 79 -6.07 9.86 10.84
CA GLN A 79 -5.99 11.26 10.42
C GLN A 79 -4.56 11.83 10.44
N ASN A 80 -3.75 11.41 11.41
CA ASN A 80 -2.39 11.91 11.59
C ASN A 80 -1.34 11.08 10.82
N CYS A 81 -1.74 9.96 10.19
CA CYS A 81 -0.83 9.11 9.44
C CYS A 81 -0.45 9.79 8.12
N SER A 82 0.72 10.42 8.12
CA SER A 82 1.25 11.13 6.97
C SER A 82 2.74 10.87 6.80
N PHE A 83 3.20 10.98 5.56
CA PHE A 83 4.60 10.97 5.20
C PHE A 83 4.91 12.21 4.37
N MET A 84 5.98 12.93 4.72
CA MET A 84 6.38 14.19 4.06
C MET A 84 5.23 15.21 3.88
N GLY A 85 4.31 15.25 4.83
CA GLY A 85 3.16 16.18 4.83
C GLY A 85 1.94 15.70 4.04
N THR A 86 1.98 14.50 3.46
CA THR A 86 0.84 13.90 2.76
C THR A 86 0.25 12.73 3.52
N ALA A 87 -1.07 12.70 3.64
CA ALA A 87 -1.79 11.59 4.27
C ALA A 87 -1.53 10.27 3.53
N LEU A 88 -1.29 9.18 4.26
CA LEU A 88 -1.08 7.87 3.65
C LEU A 88 -2.40 7.14 3.39
N PHE A 89 -3.37 7.26 4.29
CA PHE A 89 -4.70 6.70 4.08
C PHE A 89 -5.48 7.44 3.00
N GLY A 90 -6.17 6.65 2.16
CA GLY A 90 -7.01 7.14 1.07
C GLY A 90 -6.23 7.56 -0.18
N ASN A 91 -4.96 7.19 -0.26
CA ASN A 91 -4.10 7.51 -1.39
C ASN A 91 -3.41 6.26 -1.93
N ILE A 92 -2.96 6.38 -3.18
CA ILE A 92 -2.10 5.41 -3.84
C ILE A 92 -0.71 6.03 -3.92
N PHE A 93 0.31 5.27 -3.57
CA PHE A 93 1.68 5.69 -3.73
C PHE A 93 2.50 4.59 -4.39
N ASN A 94 3.46 4.98 -5.23
CA ASN A 94 4.22 4.07 -6.07
C ASN A 94 5.66 4.54 -6.27
N VAL A 95 6.52 3.61 -6.68
CA VAL A 95 7.92 3.87 -7.00
C VAL A 95 8.42 2.90 -8.07
N TYR A 96 9.35 3.36 -8.91
CA TYR A 96 10.10 2.49 -9.79
C TYR A 96 11.45 2.12 -9.17
N VAL A 97 11.75 0.82 -9.13
CA VAL A 97 13.09 0.31 -8.82
C VAL A 97 13.60 -0.48 -10.02
N GLY A 98 14.57 0.10 -10.73
CA GLY A 98 15.00 -0.39 -12.04
C GLY A 98 13.85 -0.29 -13.05
N GLN A 99 13.36 -1.44 -13.53
CA GLN A 99 12.23 -1.52 -14.47
C GLN A 99 10.92 -2.01 -13.82
N LYS A 100 10.92 -2.27 -12.50
CA LYS A 100 9.74 -2.78 -11.78
C LYS A 100 9.02 -1.63 -11.07
N LEU A 101 7.71 -1.55 -11.27
CA LEU A 101 6.81 -0.68 -10.52
C LEU A 101 6.37 -1.39 -9.24
N PHE A 102 6.51 -0.70 -8.12
CA PHE A 102 5.89 -1.06 -6.85
C PHE A 102 4.81 -0.04 -6.54
N GLU A 103 3.62 -0.52 -6.20
CA GLU A 103 2.47 0.32 -5.90
C GLU A 103 1.77 -0.24 -4.66
N PHE A 104 1.26 0.66 -3.82
CA PHE A 104 0.48 0.30 -2.65
C PHE A 104 -0.69 1.26 -2.48
N GLU A 105 -1.84 0.70 -2.14
CA GLU A 105 -3.08 1.42 -1.88
C GLU A 105 -3.66 1.02 -0.53
N ILE A 106 -4.14 2.01 0.22
CA ILE A 106 -4.91 1.75 1.42
C ILE A 106 -6.06 2.73 1.61
N SER A 107 -7.25 2.19 1.82
CA SER A 107 -8.43 2.94 2.27
C SER A 107 -8.48 3.04 3.79
N ASN A 108 -9.28 3.98 4.31
CA ASN A 108 -9.56 4.08 5.74
C ASN A 108 -10.18 2.76 6.25
N PRO A 109 -9.51 2.04 7.17
CA PRO A 109 -9.96 0.73 7.65
C PRO A 109 -11.30 0.78 8.40
N LEU A 110 -11.66 1.92 9.00
CA LEU A 110 -12.92 2.08 9.72
C LEU A 110 -14.15 2.09 8.79
N LEU A 111 -13.98 2.25 7.47
CA LEU A 111 -15.07 2.12 6.51
C LEU A 111 -15.63 0.68 6.43
N VAL A 112 -14.85 -0.30 6.87
CA VAL A 112 -15.25 -1.72 6.92
C VAL A 112 -16.18 -1.98 8.12
N LEU A 113 -16.14 -1.13 9.13
CA LEU A 113 -16.83 -1.32 10.41
C LEU A 113 -18.35 -1.52 10.25
N GLU A 114 -18.98 -0.75 9.37
CA GLU A 114 -20.43 -0.84 9.13
C GLU A 114 -20.86 -2.17 8.52
N LYS A 115 -19.97 -2.83 7.76
CA LYS A 115 -20.29 -4.06 7.01
C LYS A 115 -19.88 -5.33 7.74
N ALA A 116 -18.74 -5.31 8.43
CA ALA A 116 -18.11 -6.52 8.96
C ALA A 116 -17.68 -6.40 10.44
N GLY A 117 -18.06 -5.33 11.14
CA GLY A 117 -17.69 -5.14 12.54
C GLY A 117 -16.20 -4.92 12.76
N TYR A 118 -15.77 -4.92 14.02
CA TYR A 118 -14.37 -4.68 14.37
C TYR A 118 -13.46 -5.86 13.96
N GLU A 119 -14.00 -7.08 13.94
CA GLU A 119 -13.31 -8.27 13.46
C GLU A 119 -12.97 -8.13 11.97
N GLY A 120 -13.89 -7.59 11.17
CA GLY A 120 -13.64 -7.27 9.77
C GLY A 120 -12.58 -6.17 9.59
N VAL A 121 -12.57 -5.18 10.47
CA VAL A 121 -11.51 -4.16 10.48
C VAL A 121 -10.14 -4.77 10.80
N LEU A 122 -10.06 -5.67 11.78
CA LEU A 122 -8.83 -6.38 12.13
C LEU A 122 -8.32 -7.26 10.98
N ALA A 123 -9.22 -8.00 10.31
CA ALA A 123 -8.87 -8.81 9.14
C ALA A 123 -8.30 -7.95 8.00
N TYR A 124 -8.97 -6.84 7.67
CA TYR A 124 -8.49 -5.89 6.65
C TYR A 124 -7.11 -5.31 7.01
N ILE A 125 -6.90 -4.96 8.28
CA ILE A 125 -5.60 -4.46 8.75
C ILE A 125 -4.53 -5.54 8.57
N GLN A 126 -4.81 -6.78 8.96
CA GLN A 126 -3.86 -7.87 8.83
C GLN A 126 -3.48 -8.12 7.37
N ASP A 127 -4.46 -8.21 6.47
CA ASP A 127 -4.24 -8.37 5.03
C ASP A 127 -3.33 -7.26 4.48
N LYS A 128 -3.59 -6.00 4.87
CA LYS A 128 -2.77 -4.86 4.43
C LYS A 128 -1.36 -4.87 5.01
N ARG A 129 -1.18 -5.35 6.24
CA ARG A 129 0.16 -5.48 6.84
C ARG A 129 0.98 -6.59 6.19
N ASP A 130 0.33 -7.68 5.81
CA ASP A 130 0.97 -8.76 5.06
C ASP A 130 1.36 -8.30 3.64
N GLU A 131 0.48 -7.55 2.96
CA GLU A 131 0.80 -6.91 1.67
C GLU A 131 2.02 -5.97 1.77
N ILE A 132 2.10 -5.13 2.81
CA ILE A 132 3.26 -4.26 3.06
C ILE A 132 4.54 -5.09 3.22
N LYS A 133 4.47 -6.17 4.00
CA LYS A 133 5.63 -7.03 4.26
C LYS A 133 6.13 -7.69 2.97
N ASP A 134 5.22 -8.21 2.16
CA ASP A 134 5.57 -8.85 0.89
C ASP A 134 6.20 -7.84 -0.07
N ILE A 135 5.63 -6.64 -0.20
CA ILE A 135 6.19 -5.55 -1.02
C ILE A 135 7.59 -5.18 -0.54
N LEU A 136 7.82 -5.01 0.76
CA LEU A 136 9.14 -4.67 1.30
C LEU A 136 10.17 -5.79 1.04
N CYS A 137 9.77 -7.05 1.14
CA CYS A 137 10.63 -8.19 0.81
C CYS A 137 11.00 -8.22 -0.68
N GLU A 138 10.02 -8.01 -1.56
CA GLU A 138 10.24 -7.94 -3.00
C GLU A 138 11.11 -6.74 -3.40
N LEU A 139 10.86 -5.58 -2.79
CA LEU A 139 11.63 -4.36 -3.01
C LEU A 139 13.09 -4.55 -2.58
N SER A 140 13.33 -5.14 -1.42
CA SER A 140 14.68 -5.48 -0.97
C SER A 140 15.38 -6.40 -1.97
N SER A 141 14.68 -7.40 -2.50
CA SER A 141 15.23 -8.32 -3.51
C SER A 141 15.56 -7.58 -4.81
N ALA A 142 14.66 -6.70 -5.27
CA ALA A 142 14.86 -5.90 -6.48
C ALA A 142 16.05 -4.94 -6.35
N ILE A 143 16.23 -4.31 -5.18
CA ILE A 143 17.38 -3.44 -4.89
C ILE A 143 18.68 -4.26 -4.93
N THR A 144 18.73 -5.41 -4.23
CA THR A 144 19.94 -6.25 -4.20
C THR A 144 20.30 -6.81 -5.58
N MET A 145 19.31 -7.25 -6.36
CA MET A 145 19.53 -7.73 -7.73
C MET A 145 19.95 -6.59 -8.68
N GLY A 146 19.36 -5.40 -8.54
CA GLY A 146 19.74 -4.21 -9.30
C GLY A 146 21.19 -3.79 -9.04
N ILE A 147 21.61 -3.78 -7.76
CA ILE A 147 23.01 -3.55 -7.36
C ILE A 147 23.94 -4.63 -7.93
N SER A 148 23.48 -5.88 -7.98
CA SER A 148 24.27 -6.99 -8.53
C SER A 148 24.48 -6.88 -10.03
N MET A 149 23.49 -6.38 -10.78
CA MET A 149 23.60 -6.17 -12.23
C MET A 149 24.45 -4.94 -12.59
N ASP A 150 24.38 -3.86 -11.81
CA ASP A 150 25.27 -2.70 -12.00
C ASP A 150 26.73 -3.03 -11.66
N ASN A 151 26.97 -3.85 -10.63
CA ASN A 151 28.31 -4.34 -10.30
C ASN A 151 28.86 -5.39 -11.29
N MET A 152 28.00 -6.06 -12.05
CA MET A 152 28.42 -7.01 -13.10
C MET A 152 28.80 -6.30 -14.41
N ASN A 153 28.50 -5.00 -14.54
CA ASN A 153 28.81 -4.21 -15.74
C ASN A 153 30.10 -3.37 -15.64
N PHE A 154 30.94 -3.56 -14.63
CA PHE A 154 32.21 -2.83 -14.49
C PHE A 154 33.49 -3.68 -14.43
N SER A 155 33.45 -4.90 -14.96
CA SER A 155 34.67 -5.67 -15.26
C SER A 155 34.44 -6.56 -16.48
N GLU A 156 35.30 -6.40 -17.49
CA GLU A 156 35.42 -7.25 -18.70
C GLU A 156 34.36 -7.13 -19.82
N SER A 157 34.22 -5.94 -20.41
CA SER A 157 34.06 -5.86 -21.89
C SER A 157 34.37 -4.49 -22.50
N ALA A 158 35.41 -3.81 -21.99
CA ALA A 158 36.16 -2.87 -22.82
C ALA A 158 37.15 -3.65 -23.72
N THR A 159 36.69 -4.72 -24.37
CA THR A 159 37.43 -5.37 -25.45
C THR A 159 37.52 -4.42 -26.63
N ASN A 160 38.64 -3.73 -26.71
CA ASN A 160 39.45 -3.62 -27.93
C ASN A 160 38.76 -3.14 -29.21
N PHE A 161 38.02 -2.03 -29.18
CA PHE A 161 37.72 -1.30 -30.43
C PHE A 161 38.93 -0.54 -31.00
N LYS A 162 40.02 -0.40 -30.24
CA LYS A 162 41.27 0.24 -30.72
C LYS A 162 42.17 -0.65 -31.60
N ASN A 163 41.88 -1.95 -31.70
CA ASN A 163 42.64 -2.86 -32.57
C ASN A 163 41.90 -3.19 -33.87
N LEU A 164 40.77 -2.54 -34.17
CA LEU A 164 39.98 -2.82 -35.38
C LEU A 164 40.43 -2.05 -36.62
N PHE A 165 41.29 -1.05 -36.49
CA PHE A 165 41.89 -0.35 -37.61
C PHE A 165 43.40 -0.24 -37.39
N ARG A 166 44.13 -0.96 -38.24
CA ARG A 166 45.57 -0.77 -38.49
C ARG A 166 45.91 0.68 -38.78
#